data_AF-A0A349PKD7-F1
#
_entry.id   AF-A0A349PKD7-F1
#
_cell.length_a   1.000
_cell.length_b   1.000
_cell.length_c   1.000
_cell.angle_alpha   90.00
_cell.angle_beta   90.00
_cell.angle_gamma   90.00
#
_symmetry.space_group_name_H-M   'P 1'
#
loop_
_entity.id
_entity.type
_entity.pdbx_description
1 polymer ?
#
loop_
_entity_poly.entity_id
_entity_poly.type
_entity_poly.pdbx_seq_one_letter_code
_entity_poly.pdbx_strand_id
1 'polypeptide(L)'
;MSAIDFRYFPDVFADIVSKVREVYDPTGLAMPIFKYGTYLELVASTKFDDDNGNIKYPLVWLVWDSFENTENWLEQDQLYEISPRIFICARVDSMDENTDTCITKYFKPILRPILTELIRQVFFHDNVESYIINKYKKNDHAHWGENYTNKLFDQLSAIEITFEKLRIMKNVVC
;
A
#
# COMPACT_ATOMS: atom_id res chain seq x y z
N MET A 1 -19.63 25.24 6.47
CA MET A 1 -19.15 23.84 6.48
C MET A 1 -17.97 23.77 5.53
N SER A 2 -16.75 23.56 6.05
CA SER A 2 -15.59 23.30 5.19
C SER A 2 -15.78 21.94 4.54
N ALA A 3 -15.55 21.82 3.23
CA ALA A 3 -15.56 20.54 2.55
C ALA A 3 -14.60 19.57 3.27
N ILE A 4 -15.09 18.40 3.65
CA ILE A 4 -14.25 17.32 4.19
C ILE A 4 -13.32 16.92 3.04
N ASP A 5 -12.02 17.12 3.22
CA ASP A 5 -11.03 16.72 2.23
C ASP A 5 -10.87 15.19 2.25
N PHE A 6 -11.59 14.53 1.35
CA PHE A 6 -11.65 13.07 1.22
C PHE A 6 -10.29 12.42 0.88
N ARG A 7 -9.27 13.23 0.58
CA ARG A 7 -7.91 12.78 0.21
C ARG A 7 -6.92 12.80 1.36
N TYR A 8 -7.34 13.22 2.56
CA TYR A 8 -6.41 13.42 3.68
C TYR A 8 -5.57 12.18 4.03
N PHE A 9 -6.18 11.00 4.17
CA PHE A 9 -5.39 9.79 4.46
C PHE A 9 -4.53 9.32 3.27
N PRO A 10 -5.03 9.26 2.02
CA PRO A 10 -4.18 9.05 0.86
C PRO A 10 -2.96 9.99 0.80
N ASP A 11 -3.11 11.26 1.16
CA ASP A 11 -2.01 12.24 1.19
C ASP A 11 -1.00 11.93 2.30
N VAL A 12 -1.48 11.62 3.52
CA VAL A 12 -0.62 11.15 4.63
C VAL A 12 0.14 9.89 4.23
N PHE A 13 -0.54 8.94 3.59
CA PHE A 13 0.08 7.69 3.17
C PHE A 13 1.05 7.89 2.01
N ALA A 14 0.81 8.86 1.12
CA ALA A 14 1.76 9.26 0.09
C ALA A 14 3.07 9.80 0.71
N ASP A 15 3.00 10.63 1.75
CA ASP A 15 4.19 11.11 2.48
C ASP A 15 4.97 9.95 3.09
N ILE A 16 4.26 9.02 3.74
CA ILE A 16 4.85 7.79 4.30
C ILE A 16 5.62 7.02 3.23
N VAL A 17 5.01 6.74 2.07
CA VAL A 17 5.68 6.00 0.99
C VAL A 17 6.83 6.81 0.37
N SER A 18 6.73 8.15 0.32
CA SER A 18 7.83 9.01 -0.10
C SER A 18 9.07 8.82 0.79
N LYS A 19 8.88 8.79 2.12
CA LYS A 19 9.98 8.52 3.06
C LYS A 19 10.55 7.11 2.95
N VAL A 20 9.70 6.12 2.63
CA VAL A 20 10.20 4.77 2.28
C VAL A 20 11.11 4.89 1.07
N ARG A 21 10.66 5.54 0.00
CA ARG A 21 11.41 5.67 -1.25
C ARG A 21 12.76 6.37 -1.08
N GLU A 22 12.86 7.39 -0.24
CA GLU A 22 14.14 8.07 0.08
C GLU A 22 15.22 7.12 0.59
N VAL A 23 14.85 6.01 1.24
CA VAL A 23 15.81 4.98 1.69
C VAL A 23 16.35 4.16 0.52
N TYR A 24 15.55 3.95 -0.53
CA TYR A 24 15.89 3.11 -1.68
C TYR A 24 16.52 3.91 -2.82
N ASP A 25 16.14 5.18 -3.01
CA ASP A 25 16.64 6.04 -4.08
C ASP A 25 18.19 6.08 -4.15
N PRO A 26 18.94 6.24 -3.05
CA PRO A 26 20.41 6.26 -3.06
C PRO A 26 21.05 4.90 -3.36
N THR A 27 20.32 3.80 -3.15
CA THR A 27 20.84 2.44 -3.28
C THR A 27 20.67 1.86 -4.69
N GLY A 28 19.89 2.54 -5.55
CA GLY A 28 19.50 2.03 -6.86
C GLY A 28 18.62 0.78 -6.78
N LEU A 29 18.13 0.43 -5.59
CA LEU A 29 17.23 -0.69 -5.37
C LEU A 29 15.78 -0.27 -5.64
N ALA A 30 14.98 -1.27 -6.01
CA ALA A 30 13.58 -1.22 -6.39
C ALA A 30 12.76 -0.09 -5.72
N MET A 31 12.57 1.02 -6.43
CA MET A 31 11.89 2.23 -5.92
C MET A 31 10.36 2.02 -5.86
N PRO A 32 9.73 2.02 -4.68
CA PRO A 32 8.30 1.81 -4.59
C PRO A 32 7.52 2.98 -5.21
N ILE A 33 6.56 2.65 -6.06
CA ILE A 33 5.60 3.58 -6.67
C ILE A 33 4.33 3.55 -5.84
N PHE A 34 3.83 4.71 -5.43
CA PHE A 34 2.58 4.82 -4.70
C PHE A 34 1.40 5.11 -5.63
N LYS A 35 0.30 4.38 -5.46
CA LYS A 35 -1.01 4.69 -6.03
C LYS A 35 -2.12 4.34 -5.03
N TYR A 36 -3.29 4.93 -5.21
CA TYR A 36 -4.48 4.59 -4.44
C TYR A 36 -5.72 4.56 -5.35
N GLY A 37 -6.74 3.83 -4.92
CA GLY A 37 -8.01 3.70 -5.62
C GLY A 37 -8.78 2.49 -5.14
N THR A 38 -9.85 2.14 -5.84
CA THR A 38 -10.67 0.97 -5.50
C THR A 38 -9.90 -0.33 -5.72
N TYR A 39 -10.37 -1.42 -5.12
CA TYR A 39 -9.80 -2.76 -5.39
C TYR A 39 -9.94 -3.17 -6.86
N LEU A 40 -10.99 -2.74 -7.55
CA LEU A 40 -11.17 -3.01 -8.99
C LEU A 40 -10.16 -2.26 -9.85
N GLU A 41 -9.81 -1.03 -9.47
CA GLU A 41 -8.77 -0.25 -10.16
C GLU A 41 -7.38 -0.85 -9.95
N LEU A 42 -7.10 -1.44 -8.78
CA LEU A 42 -5.87 -2.20 -8.56
C LEU A 42 -5.73 -3.30 -9.60
N VAL A 43 -6.80 -4.09 -9.79
CA VAL A 43 -6.84 -5.20 -10.75
C VAL A 43 -6.55 -4.75 -12.18
N ALA A 44 -7.04 -3.58 -12.58
CA ALA A 44 -6.74 -2.99 -13.88
C ALA A 44 -5.31 -2.42 -13.96
N SER A 45 -4.81 -1.85 -12.86
CA SER A 45 -3.51 -1.18 -12.79
C SER A 45 -2.31 -2.13 -12.80
N THR A 46 -2.51 -3.39 -12.40
CA THR A 46 -1.47 -4.43 -12.35
C THR A 46 -1.11 -4.98 -13.73
N LYS A 47 -1.67 -4.43 -14.82
CA LYS A 47 -1.21 -4.75 -16.17
C LYS A 47 0.28 -4.39 -16.29
N PHE A 48 1.17 -5.33 -16.64
CA PHE A 48 2.63 -5.16 -16.57
C PHE A 48 3.14 -3.99 -17.42
N ASP A 49 2.61 -3.84 -18.62
CA ASP A 49 2.96 -2.76 -19.53
C ASP A 49 1.92 -1.65 -19.39
N ASP A 50 2.36 -0.39 -19.18
CA ASP A 50 1.55 0.73 -19.65
C ASP A 50 1.83 0.87 -21.14
N ASP A 51 0.97 1.59 -21.85
CA ASP A 51 1.12 1.78 -23.30
C ASP A 51 2.47 2.46 -23.67
N ASN A 52 3.26 2.87 -22.68
CA ASN A 52 4.53 3.58 -22.78
C ASN A 52 5.76 2.77 -22.29
N GLY A 53 5.60 1.54 -21.79
CA GLY A 53 6.70 0.69 -21.31
C GLY A 53 7.39 1.13 -20.00
N ASN A 54 6.74 1.93 -19.15
CA ASN A 54 7.34 2.39 -17.89
C ASN A 54 7.38 1.30 -16.81
N ILE A 55 8.38 1.37 -15.94
CA ILE A 55 8.50 0.51 -14.75
C ILE A 55 7.34 0.82 -13.79
N LYS A 56 6.52 -0.20 -13.46
CA LYS A 56 5.37 -0.08 -12.54
C LYS A 56 5.60 -0.67 -11.16
N TYR A 57 6.73 -1.35 -10.95
CA TYR A 57 6.99 -2.14 -9.75
C TYR A 57 8.33 -1.77 -9.11
N PRO A 58 8.45 -1.85 -7.77
CA PRO A 58 7.44 -2.30 -6.82
C PRO A 58 6.28 -1.31 -6.67
N LEU A 59 5.05 -1.80 -6.59
CA LEU A 59 3.84 -0.99 -6.46
C LEU A 59 3.34 -1.06 -5.02
N VAL A 60 3.17 0.08 -4.36
CA VAL A 60 2.43 0.21 -3.11
C VAL A 60 1.06 0.77 -3.44
N TRP A 61 0.02 -0.06 -3.31
CA TRP A 61 -1.37 0.31 -3.58
C TRP A 61 -2.16 0.44 -2.29
N LEU A 62 -2.74 1.60 -2.05
CA LEU A 62 -3.74 1.79 -0.99
C LEU A 62 -5.15 1.58 -1.57
N VAL A 63 -5.89 0.60 -1.05
CA VAL A 63 -7.31 0.46 -1.36
C VAL A 63 -8.07 1.56 -0.63
N TRP A 64 -8.74 2.42 -1.40
CA TRP A 64 -9.45 3.58 -0.90
C TRP A 64 -10.77 3.76 -1.64
N ASP A 65 -11.85 3.27 -1.04
CA ASP A 65 -13.21 3.49 -1.52
C ASP A 65 -13.78 4.77 -0.87
N SER A 66 -14.13 5.77 -1.68
CA SER A 66 -14.40 7.14 -1.24
C SER A 66 -15.66 7.30 -0.37
N PHE A 67 -16.61 6.37 -0.48
CA PHE A 67 -17.91 6.46 0.23
C PHE A 67 -17.85 5.91 1.67
N GLU A 68 -17.10 4.83 1.91
CA GLU A 68 -17.02 4.21 3.25
C GLU A 68 -16.20 5.04 4.25
N ASN A 69 -15.29 5.89 3.75
CA ASN A 69 -14.35 6.64 4.60
C ASN A 69 -14.85 8.03 5.04
N THR A 70 -15.92 8.55 4.44
CA THR A 70 -16.57 9.79 4.87
C THR A 70 -17.40 9.63 6.15
N GLU A 71 -17.88 8.42 6.45
CA GLU A 71 -18.70 8.15 7.65
C GLU A 71 -17.87 8.01 8.94
N ASN A 72 -16.56 7.78 8.82
CA ASN A 72 -15.67 7.54 9.97
C ASN A 72 -15.08 8.83 10.58
N TRP A 73 -15.68 9.99 10.29
CA TRP A 73 -15.24 11.26 10.85
C TRP A 73 -15.76 11.42 12.27
N LEU A 74 -14.86 11.41 13.25
CA LEU A 74 -15.18 11.79 14.62
C LEU A 74 -15.11 13.32 14.70
N GLU A 75 -16.22 13.99 14.40
CA GLU A 75 -16.32 15.46 14.25
C GLU A 75 -15.72 16.26 15.44
N GLN A 76 -15.69 15.67 16.63
CA GLN A 76 -15.25 16.36 17.85
C GLN A 76 -13.73 16.45 18.02
N ASP A 77 -12.95 15.52 17.44
CA ASP A 77 -11.51 15.35 17.77
C ASP A 77 -10.56 15.53 16.58
N GLN A 78 -11.06 15.89 15.38
CA GLN A 78 -10.24 15.95 14.15
C GLN A 78 -9.49 14.63 13.87
N LEU A 79 -10.07 13.55 14.37
CA LEU A 79 -9.52 12.20 14.38
C LEU A 79 -10.29 11.35 13.35
N TYR A 80 -9.56 10.59 12.57
CA TYR A 80 -10.10 9.62 11.61
C TYR A 80 -9.73 8.23 12.09
N GLU A 81 -10.70 7.35 12.28
CA GLU A 81 -10.45 5.93 12.52
C GLU A 81 -10.76 5.15 11.24
N ILE A 82 -9.76 4.52 10.63
CA ILE A 82 -9.88 3.82 9.35
C ILE A 82 -9.26 2.44 9.43
N SER A 83 -9.70 1.51 8.58
CA SER A 83 -9.08 0.19 8.49
C SER A 83 -8.54 -0.05 7.08
N PRO A 84 -7.46 0.66 6.68
CA PRO A 84 -6.97 0.63 5.32
C PRO A 84 -6.38 -0.73 4.97
N ARG A 85 -6.62 -1.12 3.72
CA ARG A 85 -6.05 -2.31 3.09
C ARG A 85 -5.01 -1.86 2.06
N ILE A 86 -3.79 -2.36 2.19
CA ILE A 86 -2.64 -1.95 1.40
C ILE A 86 -2.00 -3.18 0.76
N PHE A 87 -1.55 -3.04 -0.47
CA PHE A 87 -0.79 -4.05 -1.18
C PHE A 87 0.60 -3.55 -1.54
N ILE A 88 1.61 -4.37 -1.31
CA ILE A 88 2.96 -4.17 -1.84
C ILE A 88 3.18 -5.26 -2.87
N CYS A 89 3.26 -4.89 -4.13
CA CYS A 89 3.33 -5.81 -5.26
C CYS A 89 4.72 -5.76 -5.92
N ALA A 90 5.20 -6.92 -6.37
CA ALA A 90 6.36 -7.07 -7.22
C ALA A 90 5.98 -7.89 -8.45
N ARG A 91 6.57 -7.50 -9.60
CA ARG A 91 6.48 -8.27 -10.83
C ARG A 91 7.16 -9.62 -10.65
N VAL A 92 6.52 -10.66 -11.16
CA VAL A 92 7.12 -11.99 -11.29
C VAL A 92 7.56 -12.15 -12.75
N ASP A 93 8.74 -12.74 -12.95
CA ASP A 93 9.36 -12.85 -14.28
C ASP A 93 8.79 -14.00 -15.11
N SER A 94 8.30 -15.05 -14.46
CA SER A 94 7.70 -16.23 -15.11
C SER A 94 6.54 -16.79 -14.31
N MET A 95 5.52 -17.25 -15.02
CA MET A 95 4.33 -17.84 -14.41
C MET A 95 4.60 -19.21 -13.78
N ASP A 96 5.64 -19.91 -14.24
CA ASP A 96 5.98 -21.27 -13.79
C ASP A 96 6.87 -21.29 -12.54
N GLU A 97 7.18 -20.12 -11.95
CA GLU A 97 7.95 -20.09 -10.71
C GLU A 97 7.17 -20.74 -9.56
N ASN A 98 7.85 -21.44 -8.68
CA ASN A 98 7.21 -21.99 -7.48
C ASN A 98 7.28 -20.97 -6.31
N THR A 99 6.47 -21.21 -5.29
CA THR A 99 6.40 -20.36 -4.09
C THR A 99 7.77 -20.08 -3.45
N ASP A 100 8.64 -21.09 -3.35
CA ASP A 100 9.98 -20.93 -2.75
C ASP A 100 10.88 -20.00 -3.57
N THR A 101 10.77 -20.08 -4.90
CA THR A 101 11.46 -19.19 -5.83
C THR A 101 10.95 -17.76 -5.67
N CYS A 102 9.63 -17.56 -5.65
CA CYS A 102 9.02 -16.25 -5.40
C CYS A 102 9.48 -15.65 -4.07
N ILE A 103 9.51 -16.45 -3.01
CA ILE A 103 9.96 -16.00 -1.69
C ILE A 103 11.42 -15.50 -1.75
N THR A 104 12.27 -16.24 -2.44
CA THR A 104 13.71 -15.96 -2.52
C THR A 104 14.02 -14.79 -3.44
N LYS A 105 13.31 -14.65 -4.56
CA LYS A 105 13.54 -13.62 -5.57
C LYS A 105 12.81 -12.31 -5.32
N TYR A 106 11.60 -12.35 -4.76
CA TYR A 106 10.76 -11.16 -4.64
C TYR A 106 10.44 -10.82 -3.19
N PHE A 107 10.00 -11.78 -2.37
CA PHE A 107 9.59 -11.44 -1.00
C PHE A 107 10.76 -11.00 -0.13
N LYS A 108 11.83 -11.80 -0.04
CA LYS A 108 12.98 -11.50 0.82
C LYS A 108 13.74 -10.25 0.39
N PRO A 109 14.11 -10.05 -0.89
CA PRO A 109 14.95 -8.93 -1.27
C PRO A 109 14.18 -7.65 -1.61
N ILE A 110 12.87 -7.72 -1.91
CA ILE A 110 12.08 -6.56 -2.36
C ILE A 110 10.91 -6.28 -1.41
N LEU A 111 9.94 -7.20 -1.32
CA LEU A 111 8.67 -6.90 -0.65
C LEU A 111 8.79 -6.74 0.87
N ARG A 112 9.57 -7.61 1.54
CA ARG A 112 9.75 -7.58 2.99
C ARG A 112 10.55 -6.35 3.45
N PRO A 113 11.66 -5.95 2.79
CA PRO A 113 12.32 -4.68 3.10
C PRO A 113 11.37 -3.49 2.98
N ILE A 114 10.57 -3.41 1.90
CA ILE A 114 9.58 -2.34 1.71
C ILE A 114 8.53 -2.38 2.81
N LEU A 115 8.00 -3.57 3.15
CA LEU A 115 7.06 -3.75 4.27
C LEU A 115 7.66 -3.23 5.58
N THR A 116 8.87 -3.68 5.94
CA THR A 116 9.52 -3.30 7.20
C THR A 116 9.67 -1.79 7.30
N GLU A 117 10.14 -1.15 6.22
CA GLU A 117 10.32 0.29 6.20
C GLU A 117 8.98 1.03 6.19
N LEU A 118 7.99 0.54 5.46
CA LEU A 118 6.64 1.10 5.44
C LEU A 118 6.01 1.09 6.84
N ILE A 119 6.04 -0.05 7.54
CA ILE A 119 5.52 -0.14 8.91
C ILE A 119 6.29 0.80 9.85
N ARG A 120 7.61 0.90 9.68
CA ARG A 120 8.44 1.84 10.45
C ARG A 120 7.98 3.28 10.23
N GLN A 121 7.80 3.69 8.98
CA GLN A 121 7.37 5.05 8.63
C GLN A 121 5.95 5.34 9.13
N VAL A 122 5.01 4.39 9.02
CA VAL A 122 3.66 4.52 9.61
C VAL A 122 3.74 4.73 11.12
N PHE A 123 4.63 4.01 11.82
CA PHE A 123 4.80 4.12 13.28
C PHE A 123 5.35 5.45 13.75
N PHE A 124 6.21 6.09 12.96
CA PHE A 124 6.84 7.36 13.30
C PHE A 124 6.21 8.57 12.61
N HIS A 125 5.11 8.39 11.88
CA HIS A 125 4.46 9.50 11.18
C HIS A 125 3.66 10.36 12.16
N ASP A 126 3.87 11.67 12.16
CA ASP A 126 3.29 12.61 13.14
C ASP A 126 1.75 12.61 13.16
N ASN A 127 1.14 12.32 12.02
CA ASN A 127 -0.33 12.23 11.89
C ASN A 127 -0.91 10.87 12.26
N VAL A 128 -0.10 9.87 12.61
CA VAL A 128 -0.58 8.51 12.92
C VAL A 128 -0.43 8.24 14.42
N GLU A 129 -1.49 7.76 15.05
CA GLU A 129 -1.47 7.43 16.47
C GLU A 129 -0.77 6.09 16.71
N SER A 130 0.51 6.16 17.11
CA SER A 130 1.45 5.04 17.05
C SER A 130 1.11 3.85 17.96
N TYR A 131 0.41 4.07 19.07
CA TYR A 131 0.11 2.99 20.04
C TYR A 131 -0.89 1.95 19.52
N ILE A 132 -1.62 2.22 18.43
CA ILE A 132 -2.62 1.29 17.86
C ILE A 132 -2.02 0.38 16.79
N ILE A 133 -0.86 0.75 16.23
CA ILE A 133 -0.24 0.12 15.04
C ILE A 133 0.21 -1.33 15.28
N ASN A 134 0.32 -1.77 16.53
CA ASN A 134 0.68 -3.16 16.88
C ASN A 134 -0.32 -4.22 16.36
N LYS A 135 -1.43 -3.81 15.75
CA LYS A 135 -2.47 -4.69 15.19
C LYS A 135 -2.64 -4.46 13.68
N TYR A 136 -1.63 -4.83 12.89
CA TYR A 136 -1.85 -5.06 11.46
C TYR A 136 -1.88 -6.56 11.17
N LYS A 137 -2.76 -6.94 10.25
CA LYS A 137 -2.78 -8.27 9.63
C LYS A 137 -1.90 -8.22 8.38
N LYS A 138 -1.19 -9.32 8.15
CA LYS A 138 -0.32 -9.49 6.99
C LYS A 138 -0.66 -10.80 6.30
N ASN A 139 -0.82 -10.77 4.98
CA ASN A 139 -1.01 -11.96 4.17
C ASN A 139 -0.03 -11.95 2.97
N ASP A 140 0.67 -13.06 2.76
CA ASP A 140 1.62 -13.22 1.66
C ASP A 140 0.92 -13.92 0.49
N HIS A 141 0.85 -13.26 -0.66
CA HIS A 141 0.26 -13.79 -1.88
C HIS A 141 1.37 -14.13 -2.88
N ALA A 142 1.93 -15.32 -2.76
CA ALA A 142 2.77 -15.88 -3.81
C ALA A 142 1.84 -16.30 -4.97
N HIS A 143 2.03 -15.73 -6.17
CA HIS A 143 1.19 -15.99 -7.35
C HIS A 143 -0.23 -15.41 -7.28
N TRP A 144 -0.34 -14.14 -6.92
CA TRP A 144 -1.61 -13.44 -6.99
C TRP A 144 -2.02 -13.20 -8.45
N GLY A 145 -3.24 -13.59 -8.82
CA GLY A 145 -3.78 -13.43 -10.19
C GLY A 145 -4.02 -14.74 -10.96
N GLU A 146 -3.62 -15.88 -10.41
CA GLU A 146 -3.62 -17.17 -11.14
C GLU A 146 -4.99 -17.88 -11.22
N ASN A 147 -6.02 -17.39 -10.52
CA ASN A 147 -7.31 -18.07 -10.40
C ASN A 147 -8.44 -17.43 -11.25
N TYR A 148 -9.31 -18.27 -11.80
CA TYR A 148 -10.51 -17.90 -12.58
C TYR A 148 -11.44 -16.87 -11.90
N THR A 149 -11.35 -16.72 -10.57
CA THR A 149 -12.12 -15.77 -9.75
C THR A 149 -11.42 -14.44 -9.49
N ASN A 150 -10.09 -14.36 -9.63
CA ASN A 150 -9.27 -13.16 -9.41
C ASN A 150 -8.44 -12.89 -10.67
N LYS A 151 -9.08 -12.39 -11.73
CA LYS A 151 -8.39 -11.98 -12.95
C LYS A 151 -7.61 -10.68 -12.72
N LEU A 152 -6.50 -10.74 -11.99
CA LEU A 152 -5.42 -9.80 -12.29
C LEU A 152 -4.98 -10.11 -13.72
N PHE A 153 -4.79 -9.09 -14.55
CA PHE A 153 -4.37 -9.29 -15.95
C PHE A 153 -3.00 -9.99 -16.04
N ASP A 154 -2.22 -9.92 -14.97
CA ASP A 154 -0.86 -10.39 -14.86
C ASP A 154 -0.60 -11.02 -13.47
N GLN A 155 0.30 -12.00 -13.40
CA GLN A 155 0.63 -12.72 -12.17
C GLN A 155 1.71 -11.97 -11.40
N LEU A 156 1.48 -11.73 -10.12
CA LEU A 156 2.41 -10.96 -9.30
C LEU A 156 2.58 -11.56 -7.92
N SER A 157 3.67 -11.18 -7.25
CA SER A 157 3.86 -11.49 -5.83
C SER A 157 3.45 -10.28 -5.02
N ALA A 158 2.63 -10.47 -3.98
CA ALA A 158 2.20 -9.36 -3.14
C ALA A 158 2.23 -9.67 -1.65
N ILE A 159 2.42 -8.62 -0.86
CA ILE A 159 2.10 -8.60 0.57
C ILE A 159 0.86 -7.73 0.74
N GLU A 160 -0.19 -8.29 1.30
CA GLU A 160 -1.37 -7.56 1.76
C GLU A 160 -1.22 -7.21 3.24
N ILE A 161 -1.51 -5.95 3.56
CA ILE A 161 -1.49 -5.40 4.92
C ILE A 161 -2.86 -4.81 5.19
N THR A 162 -3.45 -5.15 6.33
CA THR A 162 -4.66 -4.47 6.82
C THR A 162 -4.38 -3.93 8.20
N PHE A 163 -4.51 -2.62 8.37
CA PHE A 163 -4.52 -2.03 9.70
C PHE A 163 -5.92 -2.10 10.27
N GLU A 164 -6.07 -2.52 11.52
CA GLU A 164 -7.35 -2.46 12.20
C GLU A 164 -7.45 -1.14 12.96
N LYS A 165 -8.46 -0.31 12.63
CA LYS A 165 -8.79 0.91 13.37
C LYS A 165 -7.59 1.86 13.54
N LEU A 166 -6.82 2.03 12.46
CA LEU A 166 -5.74 2.99 12.40
C LEU A 166 -6.30 4.39 12.62
N ARG A 167 -5.72 5.13 13.55
CA ARG A 167 -6.14 6.48 13.88
C ARG A 167 -5.20 7.51 13.30
N ILE A 168 -5.79 8.47 12.60
CA ILE A 168 -5.09 9.53 11.89
C ILE A 168 -5.59 10.89 12.41
N MET A 169 -4.68 11.75 12.81
CA MET A 169 -4.98 13.10 13.29
C MET A 169 -4.77 14.11 12.18
N LYS A 170 -5.75 15.01 11.99
CA LYS A 170 -5.55 16.19 11.15
C LYS A 170 -4.86 17.27 11.95
N ASN A 171 -3.57 17.48 11.69
CA ASN A 171 -2.87 18.62 12.27
C ASN A 171 -3.45 19.88 11.61
N VAL A 172 -4.30 20.61 12.32
CA VAL A 172 -4.62 21.98 11.94
C VAL A 172 -3.39 22.80 12.26
N VAL A 173 -2.66 23.18 11.20
CA VAL A 173 -1.63 24.20 11.31
C VAL A 173 -2.35 25.48 11.76
N CYS A 174 -2.14 25.86 13.02
CA CYS A 174 -2.61 27.12 13.58
C CYS A 174 -1.90 28.32 12.95
#